data_AF-A0A1F8QV74-F1
#
_entry.id   AF-A0A1F8QV74-F1
#
_cell.length_a   1.000
_cell.length_b   1.000
_cell.length_c   1.000
_cell.angle_alpha   90.00
_cell.angle_beta   90.00
_cell.angle_gamma   90.00
#
_symmetry.space_group_name_H-M   'P 1'
#
loop_
_entity.id
_entity.type
_entity.pdbx_description
1 polymer ?
#
loop_
_entity_poly.entity_id
_entity_poly.type
_entity_poly.pdbx_seq_one_letter_code
_entity_poly.pdbx_strand_id
1 'polypeptide(L)'
;MTEENILGRIEISPNAIASLAAQAVLECYGVVGMANKNLRDGIAEVLPGGNFRRGIEVKLVDHQIFIDLYVVIQYGTRISEVAHGIMNRVKFTVEKALGIPVAEVNVHVQGLHVDEH
;
A
#
# COMPACT_ATOMS: atom_id res chain seq x y z
N MET A 1 6.23 -25.55 -42.04
CA MET A 1 5.63 -24.26 -41.67
C MET A 1 5.45 -24.32 -40.17
N THR A 2 6.28 -23.62 -39.40
CA THR A 2 6.20 -23.59 -37.94
C THR A 2 5.18 -22.54 -37.54
N GLU A 3 4.11 -22.97 -36.88
CA GLU A 3 3.15 -22.07 -36.24
C GLU A 3 3.89 -21.25 -35.17
N GLU A 4 4.04 -19.94 -35.41
CA GLU A 4 4.46 -19.01 -34.37
C GLU A 4 3.31 -18.86 -33.37
N ASN A 5 3.44 -19.52 -32.22
CA ASN A 5 2.52 -19.37 -31.11
C ASN A 5 2.68 -17.95 -30.53
N ILE A 6 1.76 -17.07 -30.91
CA ILE A 6 1.69 -15.68 -30.48
C ILE A 6 1.28 -15.68 -28.99
N LEU A 7 2.25 -15.83 -28.10
CA LEU A 7 2.02 -15.71 -26.66
C LEU A 7 1.57 -14.28 -26.36
N GLY A 8 0.34 -14.13 -25.84
CA GLY A 8 -0.18 -12.85 -25.38
C GLY A 8 0.66 -12.26 -24.24
N ARG A 9 0.76 -10.93 -24.19
CA ARG A 9 1.46 -10.21 -23.12
C ARG A 9 0.47 -9.87 -22.00
N ILE A 10 0.78 -10.26 -20.77
CA ILE A 10 0.04 -9.84 -19.57
C ILE A 10 0.79 -8.66 -18.95
N GLU A 11 0.13 -7.51 -18.80
CA GLU A 11 0.67 -6.35 -18.12
C GLU A 11 -0.15 -6.05 -16.88
N ILE A 12 0.52 -5.85 -15.74
CA ILE A 12 -0.12 -5.49 -14.48
C ILE A 12 0.08 -3.99 -14.26
N SER A 13 -1.02 -3.25 -14.19
CA SER A 13 -0.95 -1.82 -13.89
C SER A 13 -0.47 -1.58 -12.46
N PRO A 14 0.47 -0.64 -12.23
CA PRO A 14 0.82 -0.19 -10.87
C PRO A 14 -0.40 0.23 -10.03
N ASN A 15 -1.44 0.78 -10.68
CA ASN A 15 -2.68 1.17 -10.00
C ASN A 15 -3.49 -0.04 -9.51
N ALA A 16 -3.39 -1.19 -10.18
CA ALA A 16 -4.03 -2.43 -9.73
C ALA A 16 -3.33 -2.95 -8.47
N ILE A 17 -2.00 -2.93 -8.44
CA ILE A 17 -1.19 -3.28 -7.26
C ILE A 17 -1.52 -2.34 -6.10
N ALA A 18 -1.57 -1.04 -6.35
CA ALA A 18 -1.93 -0.05 -5.33
C ALA A 18 -3.34 -0.28 -4.76
N SER A 19 -4.27 -0.79 -5.56
CA SER A 19 -5.62 -1.12 -5.08
C SER A 19 -5.63 -2.31 -4.13
N LEU A 20 -4.88 -3.36 -4.46
CA LEU A 20 -4.72 -4.53 -3.58
C LEU A 20 -4.06 -4.14 -2.26
N ALA A 21 -3.00 -3.32 -2.34
CA ALA A 21 -2.32 -2.81 -1.16
C ALA A 21 -3.25 -1.93 -0.29
N ALA A 22 -4.05 -1.05 -0.90
CA ALA A 22 -5.03 -0.23 -0.17
C ALA A 22 -6.04 -1.10 0.59
N GLN A 23 -6.58 -2.13 -0.06
CA GLN A 23 -7.52 -3.04 0.59
C GLN A 23 -6.86 -3.76 1.78
N ALA A 24 -5.64 -4.27 1.58
CA ALA A 24 -4.88 -4.94 2.64
C ALA A 24 -4.60 -4.03 3.85
N VAL A 25 -4.30 -2.75 3.60
CA VAL A 25 -4.07 -1.74 4.65
C VAL A 25 -5.34 -1.46 5.45
N LEU A 26 -6.50 -1.34 4.79
CA LEU A 26 -7.78 -1.06 5.44
C LEU A 26 -8.27 -2.19 6.35
N GLU A 27 -7.79 -3.41 6.12
CA GLU A 27 -8.08 -4.58 6.97
C GLU A 27 -7.17 -4.65 8.21
N CYS A 28 -6.15 -3.79 8.31
CA CYS A 28 -5.24 -3.76 9.45
C CYS A 28 -5.80 -2.92 10.60
N TYR A 29 -5.85 -3.51 11.79
CA TYR A 29 -6.26 -2.80 13.00
C TYR A 29 -5.31 -1.64 13.34
N GLY A 30 -5.87 -0.53 13.80
CA GLY A 30 -5.13 0.67 14.18
C GLY A 30 -4.80 1.61 13.02
N VAL A 31 -5.21 1.29 11.79
CA VAL A 31 -5.13 2.22 10.65
C VAL A 31 -6.43 3.01 10.56
N VAL A 32 -6.33 4.34 10.65
CA VAL A 32 -7.48 5.25 10.50
C VAL A 32 -7.65 5.69 9.05
N GLY A 33 -6.54 5.78 8.32
CA GLY A 33 -6.59 6.11 6.90
C GLY A 33 -5.21 6.21 6.27
N MET A 34 -5.19 6.76 5.07
CA MET A 34 -3.99 6.99 4.28
C MET A 34 -3.84 8.48 3.96
N ALA A 35 -2.59 8.90 3.77
CA ALA A 35 -2.21 10.29 3.56
C ALA A 35 -1.48 10.45 2.23
N ASN A 36 -1.54 11.64 1.62
CA ASN A 36 -0.76 11.92 0.41
C ASN A 36 0.73 12.05 0.76
N LYS A 37 1.62 11.47 -0.05
CA LYS A 37 3.07 11.66 0.08
C LYS A 37 3.49 13.14 0.09
N ASN A 38 2.86 13.97 -0.73
CA ASN A 38 3.27 15.37 -0.97
C ASN A 38 2.75 16.37 0.08
N LEU A 39 2.49 15.91 1.31
CA LEU A 39 2.09 16.78 2.42
C LEU A 39 3.20 17.81 2.70
N ARG A 40 2.97 19.07 2.29
CA ARG A 40 3.94 20.16 2.40
C ARG A 40 3.95 20.86 3.76
N ASP A 41 2.95 20.66 4.63
CA ASP A 41 2.75 21.56 5.79
C ASP A 41 2.56 20.86 7.15
N GLY A 42 2.98 19.59 7.30
CA GLY A 42 3.07 18.93 8.62
C GLY A 42 1.73 18.56 9.29
N ILE A 43 0.60 18.87 8.68
CA ILE A 43 -0.74 18.44 9.14
C ILE A 43 -1.19 17.28 8.26
N ALA A 44 -1.21 16.06 8.80
CA ALA A 44 -1.70 14.89 8.08
C ALA A 44 -3.22 15.00 7.87
N GLU A 45 -3.64 15.53 6.71
CA GLU A 45 -5.03 15.43 6.28
C GLU A 45 -5.31 14.01 5.80
N VAL A 46 -6.16 13.28 6.54
CA VAL A 46 -6.73 12.02 6.04
C VAL A 46 -7.48 12.32 4.75
N LEU A 47 -7.15 11.58 3.68
CA LEU A 47 -7.68 11.85 2.35
C LEU A 47 -9.22 11.80 2.32
N PRO A 48 -9.91 12.89 1.95
CA PRO A 48 -11.38 12.90 1.86
C PRO A 48 -11.87 11.92 0.78
N GLY A 49 -12.92 11.16 1.09
CA GLY A 49 -13.67 10.37 0.09
C GLY A 49 -13.02 9.04 -0.33
N GLY A 50 -12.22 8.40 0.52
CA GLY A 50 -11.78 7.02 0.29
C GLY A 50 -10.78 6.85 -0.86
N ASN A 51 -10.08 7.91 -1.27
CA ASN A 51 -9.01 7.86 -2.28
C ASN A 51 -7.70 7.31 -1.69
N PHE A 52 -7.76 6.16 -1.03
CA PHE A 52 -6.64 5.49 -0.36
C PHE A 52 -5.43 5.24 -1.28
N ARG A 53 -5.67 5.13 -2.60
CA ARG A 53 -4.60 4.98 -3.61
C ARG A 53 -3.59 6.13 -3.60
N ARG A 54 -3.95 7.35 -3.17
CA ARG A 54 -3.02 8.50 -3.17
C ARG A 54 -1.95 8.41 -2.08
N GLY A 55 -2.11 7.51 -1.10
CA GLY A 55 -1.08 7.21 -0.11
C GLY A 55 -0.25 5.98 -0.45
N ILE A 56 -0.24 5.53 -1.71
CA ILE A 56 0.49 4.33 -2.14
C ILE A 56 1.29 4.63 -3.38
N GLU A 57 2.59 4.41 -3.32
CA GLU A 57 3.45 4.38 -4.49
C GLU A 57 3.90 2.95 -4.75
N VAL A 58 3.83 2.53 -6.02
CA VAL A 58 4.28 1.21 -6.46
C VAL A 58 5.35 1.40 -7.50
N LYS A 59 6.48 0.71 -7.32
CA LYS A 59 7.55 0.63 -8.30
C LYS A 59 7.77 -0.83 -8.69
N LEU A 60 7.96 -1.05 -9.98
CA LEU A 60 8.29 -2.34 -10.56
C LEU A 60 9.71 -2.24 -11.11
N VAL A 61 10.63 -3.01 -10.54
CA VAL A 61 12.03 -3.06 -10.96
C VAL A 61 12.44 -4.53 -11.04
N ASP A 62 12.98 -4.98 -12.17
CA ASP A 62 13.47 -6.34 -12.36
C ASP A 62 12.49 -7.44 -11.92
N HIS A 63 11.21 -7.31 -12.27
CA HIS A 63 10.12 -8.22 -11.87
C HIS A 63 9.89 -8.33 -10.35
N GLN A 64 10.34 -7.35 -9.58
CA GLN A 64 10.07 -7.22 -8.16
C GLN A 64 9.21 -5.98 -7.89
N ILE A 65 8.34 -6.11 -6.89
CA ILE A 65 7.43 -5.06 -6.48
C ILE A 65 7.98 -4.37 -5.23
N PHE A 66 8.05 -3.05 -5.27
CA PHE A 66 8.37 -2.18 -4.14
C PHE A 66 7.15 -1.30 -3.85
N ILE A 67 6.72 -1.26 -2.59
CA ILE A 67 5.50 -0.55 -2.18
C ILE A 67 5.85 0.42 -1.06
N ASP A 68 5.58 1.71 -1.28
CA ASP A 68 5.64 2.74 -0.25
C ASP A 68 4.21 3.11 0.17
N LEU A 69 3.92 3.02 1.47
CA LEU A 69 2.62 3.28 2.08
C LEU A 69 2.72 4.48 3.01
N TYR A 70 1.79 5.43 2.89
CA TYR A 70 1.72 6.62 3.71
C TYR A 70 0.42 6.57 4.53
N VAL A 71 0.56 6.29 5.83
CA VAL A 71 -0.58 5.93 6.70
C VAL A 71 -0.75 6.89 7.86
N VAL A 72 -1.99 6.99 8.34
CA VAL A 72 -2.36 7.65 9.60
C VAL A 72 -2.83 6.57 10.57
N ILE A 73 -2.19 6.53 11.74
CA ILE A 73 -2.40 5.48 12.74
C ILE A 73 -3.21 6.02 13.92
N GLN A 74 -4.03 5.20 14.54
CA GLN A 74 -4.77 5.58 15.74
C GLN A 74 -3.83 5.79 16.93
N TYR A 75 -4.00 6.90 17.63
CA TYR A 75 -3.29 7.18 18.87
C TYR A 75 -3.56 6.10 19.93
N GLY A 76 -2.57 5.83 20.80
CA GLY A 76 -2.67 4.80 21.84
C GLY A 76 -2.35 3.38 21.38
N THR A 77 -2.08 3.16 20.08
CA THR A 77 -1.59 1.88 19.54
C THR A 77 -0.06 1.82 19.50
N ARG A 78 0.51 0.62 19.54
CA ARG A 78 1.95 0.42 19.32
C ARG A 78 2.25 0.54 17.82
N ILE A 79 2.76 1.70 17.40
CA ILE A 79 3.06 2.00 16.00
C ILE A 79 3.89 0.91 15.32
N SER A 80 4.90 0.37 16.02
CA SER A 80 5.75 -0.70 15.48
C SER A 80 4.95 -1.96 15.14
N GLU A 81 4.03 -2.37 16.01
CA GLU A 81 3.19 -3.56 15.80
C GLU A 81 2.23 -3.36 14.63
N VAL A 82 1.59 -2.18 14.56
CA VAL A 82 0.69 -1.81 13.47
C VAL A 82 1.44 -1.79 12.13
N ALA A 83 2.61 -1.15 12.09
CA ALA A 83 3.45 -1.09 10.89
C ALA A 83 3.88 -2.50 10.43
N HIS A 84 4.31 -3.38 11.34
CA HIS A 84 4.65 -4.77 11.00
C HIS A 84 3.44 -5.56 10.49
N GLY A 85 2.27 -5.36 11.10
CA GLY A 85 1.02 -5.93 10.62
C GLY A 85 0.70 -5.51 9.19
N ILE A 86 0.82 -4.22 8.88
CA ILE A 86 0.62 -3.66 7.54
C ILE A 86 1.61 -4.28 6.54
N MET A 87 2.91 -4.28 6.86
CA MET A 87 3.95 -4.82 5.98
C MET A 87 3.66 -6.28 5.61
N ASN A 88 3.37 -7.11 6.60
CA ASN A 88 3.06 -8.53 6.40
C ASN A 88 1.77 -8.74 5.59
N ARG A 89 0.71 -8.00 5.91
CA ARG A 89 -0.60 -8.15 5.25
C ARG A 89 -0.52 -7.74 3.79
N VAL A 90 0.11 -6.60 3.49
CA VAL A 90 0.25 -6.08 2.12
C VAL A 90 1.12 -7.01 1.29
N LYS A 91 2.29 -7.42 1.80
CA LYS A 91 3.17 -8.38 1.12
C LYS A 91 2.41 -9.65 0.76
N PHE A 92 1.79 -10.30 1.74
CA PHE A 92 1.03 -11.53 1.51
C PHE A 92 -0.09 -11.36 0.48
N THR A 93 -0.86 -10.28 0.57
CA THR A 93 -2.01 -10.05 -0.31
C THR A 93 -1.59 -9.86 -1.77
N VAL A 94 -0.56 -9.04 -1.99
CA VAL A 94 -0.07 -8.72 -3.34
C VAL A 94 0.63 -9.94 -3.96
N GLU A 95 1.51 -10.63 -3.23
CA GLU A 95 2.18 -11.84 -3.72
C GLU A 95 1.18 -12.94 -4.04
N LYS A 96 0.17 -13.14 -3.18
CA LYS A 96 -0.89 -14.14 -3.41
C LYS A 96 -1.73 -13.83 -4.65
N ALA A 97 -2.03 -12.56 -4.90
CA ALA A 97 -2.87 -12.15 -6.02
C ALA A 97 -2.13 -12.21 -7.37
N LEU A 98 -0.84 -11.92 -7.39
CA LEU A 98 -0.08 -11.71 -8.63
C LEU A 98 0.94 -12.82 -8.92
N GLY A 99 1.32 -13.62 -7.92
CA GLY A 99 2.38 -14.63 -8.06
C GLY A 99 3.77 -14.04 -8.28
N ILE A 100 3.96 -12.75 -7.99
CA ILE A 100 5.21 -12.01 -8.17
C ILE A 100 5.74 -11.62 -6.77
N PRO A 101 7.04 -11.78 -6.48
CA PRO A 101 7.60 -11.42 -5.20
C PRO A 101 7.55 -9.91 -4.92
N VAL A 102 7.23 -9.57 -3.68
CA VAL A 102 7.32 -8.21 -3.15
C VAL A 102 8.64 -8.10 -2.38
N ALA A 103 9.56 -7.32 -2.94
CA ALA A 103 10.87 -7.11 -2.36
C ALA A 103 10.76 -6.35 -1.03
N GLU A 104 10.03 -5.23 -1.06
CA GLU A 104 9.92 -4.32 0.09
C GLU A 104 8.51 -3.73 0.21
N VAL A 105 8.08 -3.59 1.47
CA VAL A 105 6.92 -2.79 1.84
C VAL A 105 7.38 -1.79 2.89
N ASN A 106 7.41 -0.51 2.53
CA ASN A 106 7.85 0.58 3.38
C ASN A 106 6.63 1.32 3.94
N VAL A 107 6.52 1.41 5.26
CA VAL A 107 5.41 2.09 5.94
C VAL A 107 5.89 3.41 6.53
N HIS A 108 5.40 4.50 5.95
CA HIS A 108 5.63 5.87 6.37
C HIS A 108 4.44 6.35 7.21
N VAL A 109 4.65 6.55 8.51
CA VAL A 109 3.61 7.03 9.42
C VAL A 109 3.60 8.56 9.38
N GLN A 110 2.58 9.12 8.73
CA GLN A 110 2.49 10.57 8.49
C GLN A 110 1.82 11.32 9.64
N GLY A 111 1.07 10.62 10.50
CA GLY A 111 0.40 11.24 11.62
C GLY A 111 -0.31 10.24 12.52
N LEU A 112 -0.76 10.75 13.67
CA LEU A 112 -1.63 10.03 14.60
C LEU A 112 -3.00 10.68 14.63
N HIS A 113 -4.05 9.87 14.64
CA HIS A 113 -5.42 10.33 14.85
C HIS A 113 -5.79 10.14 16.32
N VAL A 114 -6.23 11.22 16.97
CA VAL A 114 -6.74 11.21 18.34
C VAL A 114 -8.25 11.33 18.24
N ASP A 115 -8.98 10.34 18.76
CA ASP A 115 -10.43 10.45 18.90
C ASP A 115 -10.73 11.46 20.02
N GLU A 116 -11.12 12.68 19.66
CA GLU A 116 -11.64 13.65 20.62
C GLU A 116 -13.04 13.18 21.07
N HIS A 117 -13.21 12.96 22.38
CA HIS A 117 -14.52 12.71 23.00
C HIS A 117 -15.24 14.03 23.30
#